data_AF-A0A956WIB0-F1
#
_entry.id   AF-A0A956WIB0-F1
#
_cell.length_a   1.000
_cell.length_b   1.000
_cell.length_c   1.000
_cell.angle_alpha   90.00
_cell.angle_beta   90.00
_cell.angle_gamma   90.00
#
_symmetry.space_group_name_H-M   'P 1'
#
loop_
_entity.id
_entity.type
_entity.pdbx_description
1 polymer ?
#
loop_
_entity_poly.entity_id
_entity_poly.type
_entity_poly.pdbx_seq_one_letter_code
_entity_poly.pdbx_strand_id
1 'polypeptide(L)'
;MDHRTFDYLARSLAGSRTRRWLAAALAAAPLGIMAALGDNDAATAKHPVDRVRRRRAQKRRKRRNRKRRTSNTHHGHGGNGNPPKPGEAPAFRNAATQPVPGVNTATCVADGGRCCANSDCCTGNCFNHVCAEPVTECAGVDCGGSVNGCAGTLCCGDPAFFSCDGQCCGPPAFMCDPVNKCHNAPLVDGAFCCGDAECASGNCFNRTCAAPVTQCQGTDCGGPVNGCAEGACCAAPAAFSCGGTCCAAPATFCCGDQCCEPGHMCCGDACCDLPAVCCGNTNTCCGPDNACCGDVCCQPGQVCCGETCCEAGTPVCADGGVCCKPGDTGNCGSQCCGPGTTMCCDTTTGPACCAG
;
A
#
# COMPACT_ATOMS: atom_id res chain seq x y z
N MET A 1 41.70 -6.19 -0.68
CA MET A 1 41.71 -7.13 -1.83
C MET A 1 40.58 -6.75 -2.75
N ASP A 2 40.82 -6.72 -4.06
CA ASP A 2 39.82 -6.33 -5.06
C ASP A 2 38.85 -7.51 -5.33
N HIS A 3 37.57 -7.22 -5.53
CA HIS A 3 36.48 -8.21 -5.61
C HIS A 3 36.66 -9.15 -6.81
N ARG A 4 37.32 -8.68 -7.87
CA ARG A 4 37.68 -9.48 -9.04
C ARG A 4 38.80 -10.47 -8.76
N THR A 5 39.74 -10.12 -7.88
CA THR A 5 40.84 -11.04 -7.51
C THR A 5 40.33 -12.19 -6.65
N PHE A 6 39.32 -11.95 -5.82
CA PHE A 6 38.66 -13.00 -5.03
C PHE A 6 37.89 -13.99 -5.91
N ASP A 7 37.15 -13.50 -6.91
CA ASP A 7 36.35 -14.35 -7.80
C ASP A 7 37.21 -15.24 -8.71
N TYR A 8 38.40 -14.76 -9.13
CA TYR A 8 39.37 -15.59 -9.85
C TYR A 8 39.96 -16.70 -8.97
N LEU A 9 40.20 -16.41 -7.69
CA LEU A 9 40.73 -17.37 -6.72
C LEU A 9 39.67 -18.41 -6.31
N ALA A 10 38.42 -17.99 -6.17
CA ALA A 10 37.29 -18.88 -5.89
C ALA A 10 36.99 -19.83 -7.07
N ARG A 11 37.15 -19.36 -8.32
CA ARG A 11 36.96 -20.21 -9.50
C ARG A 11 38.11 -21.18 -9.75
N SER A 12 39.35 -20.83 -9.41
CA SER A 12 40.48 -21.76 -9.54
C SER A 12 40.42 -22.91 -8.52
N LEU A 13 39.82 -22.68 -7.35
CA LEU A 13 39.63 -23.70 -6.31
C LEU A 13 38.44 -24.64 -6.57
N ALA A 14 37.44 -24.22 -7.35
CA ALA A 14 36.25 -25.03 -7.62
C ALA A 14 36.44 -26.09 -8.72
N GLY A 15 37.55 -26.04 -9.48
CA GLY A 15 37.79 -26.89 -10.66
C GLY A 15 38.60 -28.17 -10.42
N SER A 16 39.33 -28.30 -9.30
CA SER A 16 40.27 -29.42 -9.09
C SER A 16 39.68 -30.52 -8.21
N ARG A 17 39.24 -31.60 -8.86
CA ARG A 17 38.98 -32.90 -8.21
C ARG A 17 40.30 -33.44 -7.66
N THR A 18 40.59 -33.24 -6.37
CA THR A 18 41.31 -34.20 -5.52
C THR A 18 41.42 -33.69 -4.08
N ARG A 19 40.60 -34.24 -3.18
CA ARG A 19 40.57 -33.92 -1.74
C ARG A 19 41.84 -34.34 -0.96
N ARG A 20 42.83 -34.93 -1.61
CA ARG A 20 44.05 -35.45 -0.96
C ARG A 20 45.16 -34.42 -0.82
N TRP A 21 45.15 -33.34 -1.60
CA TRP A 21 46.24 -32.34 -1.55
C TRP A 21 46.08 -31.33 -0.41
N LEU A 22 44.83 -30.99 -0.05
CA LEU A 22 44.55 -30.03 1.03
C LEU A 22 44.97 -30.52 2.43
N ALA A 23 45.03 -31.83 2.66
CA ALA A 23 45.53 -32.39 3.91
C ALA A 23 47.07 -32.33 4.02
N ALA A 24 47.80 -32.27 2.88
CA ALA A 24 49.25 -32.16 2.87
C ALA A 24 49.73 -30.70 2.96
N ALA A 25 48.97 -29.75 2.40
CA ALA A 25 49.33 -28.33 2.44
C ALA A 25 49.16 -27.70 3.84
N LEU A 26 48.30 -28.26 4.70
CA LEU A 26 48.05 -27.76 6.05
C LEU A 26 49.09 -28.22 7.09
N ALA A 27 50.00 -29.11 6.73
CA ALA A 27 51.08 -29.58 7.60
C ALA A 27 52.40 -28.78 7.47
N ALA A 28 52.49 -27.85 6.50
CA ALA A 28 53.72 -27.10 6.21
C ALA A 28 53.62 -25.58 6.44
N ALA A 29 52.50 -25.08 6.99
CA ALA A 29 52.35 -23.66 7.29
C ALA A 29 52.97 -23.33 8.67
N PRO A 30 53.93 -22.40 8.76
CA PRO A 30 54.50 -21.98 10.04
C PRO A 30 53.43 -21.30 10.91
N LEU A 31 53.31 -21.79 12.14
CA LEU A 31 52.45 -21.25 13.20
C LEU A 31 52.93 -19.85 13.60
N GLY A 32 52.42 -18.83 12.93
CA GLY A 32 52.65 -17.45 13.31
C GLY A 32 51.71 -16.55 12.53
N ILE A 33 51.00 -15.66 13.24
CA ILE A 33 49.95 -14.74 12.76
C ILE A 33 48.54 -15.34 12.83
N MET A 34 48.03 -15.52 14.05
CA MET A 34 46.60 -15.48 14.38
C MET A 34 46.43 -14.67 15.67
N ALA A 35 46.56 -13.35 15.55
CA ALA A 35 46.24 -12.41 16.63
C ALA A 35 45.83 -11.06 16.02
N ALA A 36 44.66 -11.02 15.40
CA ALA A 36 43.85 -9.82 15.20
C ALA A 36 42.49 -10.28 14.65
N LEU A 37 41.40 -9.65 15.08
CA LEU A 37 39.98 -9.97 14.81
C LEU A 37 39.31 -10.87 15.85
N GLY A 38 39.27 -10.39 17.10
CA GLY A 38 38.02 -10.45 17.85
C GLY A 38 37.32 -9.11 17.67
N ASP A 39 36.12 -9.10 17.11
CA ASP A 39 34.96 -8.53 17.80
C ASP A 39 33.64 -8.96 17.15
N ASN A 40 32.63 -9.05 18.00
CA ASN A 40 31.41 -9.82 17.84
C ASN A 40 30.42 -9.21 16.84
N ASP A 41 30.15 -9.94 15.75
CA ASP A 41 28.87 -9.89 15.05
C ASP A 41 28.33 -11.32 14.94
N ALA A 42 27.38 -11.66 15.80
CA ALA A 42 26.61 -12.90 15.71
C ALA A 42 25.62 -12.80 14.54
N ALA A 43 26.14 -12.71 13.31
CA ALA A 43 25.39 -12.99 12.12
C ALA A 43 24.91 -14.44 12.21
N THR A 44 23.60 -14.63 12.42
CA THR A 44 22.94 -15.93 12.41
C THR A 44 23.11 -16.52 11.01
N ALA A 45 24.22 -17.23 10.80
CA ALA A 45 24.49 -17.97 9.60
C ALA A 45 23.42 -19.07 9.50
N LYS A 46 22.32 -18.76 8.78
CA LYS A 46 21.25 -19.72 8.50
C LYS A 46 21.90 -21.03 8.04
N HIS A 47 21.62 -22.09 8.78
CA HIS A 47 22.20 -23.41 8.56
C HIS A 47 22.16 -23.76 7.06
N PRO A 48 23.24 -24.31 6.48
CA PRO A 48 23.30 -24.64 5.05
C PRO A 48 22.09 -25.48 4.57
N VAL A 49 21.54 -26.29 5.47
CA VAL A 49 20.36 -27.12 5.25
C VAL A 49 19.09 -26.29 5.03
N ASP A 50 18.89 -25.19 5.76
CA ASP A 50 17.71 -24.33 5.63
C ASP A 50 17.71 -23.56 4.31
N ARG A 51 18.90 -23.15 3.83
CA ARG A 51 19.06 -22.54 2.51
C ARG A 51 18.62 -23.51 1.40
N VAL A 52 18.98 -24.79 1.52
CA VAL A 52 18.56 -25.83 0.56
C VAL A 52 17.06 -26.12 0.68
N ARG A 53 16.52 -26.18 1.90
CA ARG A 53 15.09 -26.42 2.15
C ARG A 53 14.22 -25.30 1.58
N ARG A 54 14.60 -24.02 1.75
CA ARG A 54 13.94 -22.85 1.15
C ARG A 54 13.97 -22.89 -0.38
N ARG A 55 15.13 -23.20 -0.99
CA ARG A 55 15.24 -23.33 -2.46
C ARG A 55 14.34 -24.43 -3.03
N ARG A 56 14.21 -25.57 -2.33
CA ARG A 56 13.28 -26.66 -2.73
C ARG A 56 11.81 -26.24 -2.61
N ALA A 57 11.43 -25.55 -1.54
CA ALA A 57 10.07 -25.06 -1.35
C ALA A 57 9.67 -24.04 -2.43
N GLN A 58 10.57 -23.10 -2.76
CA GLN A 58 10.33 -22.09 -3.79
C GLN A 58 10.18 -22.71 -5.20
N LYS A 59 10.99 -23.72 -5.54
CA LYS A 59 10.83 -24.49 -6.79
C LYS A 59 9.49 -25.23 -6.84
N ARG A 60 9.03 -25.84 -5.73
CA ARG A 60 7.71 -26.49 -5.66
C ARG A 60 6.56 -25.49 -5.86
N ARG A 61 6.63 -24.28 -5.25
CA ARG A 61 5.63 -23.21 -5.44
C ARG A 61 5.55 -22.76 -6.90
N LYS A 62 6.69 -22.51 -7.56
CA LYS A 62 6.73 -22.16 -8.99
C LYS A 62 6.13 -23.25 -9.89
N ARG A 63 6.39 -24.53 -9.61
CA ARG A 63 5.83 -25.65 -10.38
C ARG A 63 4.30 -25.75 -10.24
N ARG A 64 3.75 -25.53 -9.04
CA ARG A 64 2.29 -25.51 -8.81
C ARG A 64 1.61 -24.35 -9.56
N ASN A 65 2.18 -23.15 -9.50
CA ASN A 65 1.62 -21.99 -10.20
C ASN A 65 1.67 -22.15 -11.72
N ARG A 66 2.73 -22.76 -12.27
CA ARG A 66 2.80 -23.05 -13.71
C ARG A 66 1.70 -24.04 -14.13
N LYS A 67 1.45 -25.09 -13.34
CA LYS A 67 0.40 -26.08 -13.64
C LYS A 67 -1.01 -25.46 -13.60
N ARG A 68 -1.29 -24.55 -12.66
CA ARG A 68 -2.57 -23.80 -12.60
C ARG A 68 -2.78 -22.88 -13.80
N ARG A 69 -1.72 -22.27 -14.34
CA ARG A 69 -1.84 -21.44 -15.55
C ARG A 69 -2.14 -22.27 -16.79
N THR A 70 -1.58 -23.47 -16.92
CA THR A 70 -1.83 -24.33 -18.09
C THR A 70 -3.23 -24.95 -18.10
N SER A 71 -3.86 -25.16 -16.94
CA SER A 71 -5.23 -25.72 -16.88
C SER A 71 -6.32 -24.72 -17.27
N ASN A 72 -6.09 -23.41 -17.16
CA ASN A 72 -7.10 -22.40 -17.53
C ASN A 72 -7.19 -22.16 -19.05
N THR A 73 -6.21 -22.62 -19.84
CA THR A 73 -6.15 -22.30 -21.27
C THR A 73 -6.93 -23.28 -22.15
N HIS A 74 -7.51 -24.36 -21.59
CA HIS A 74 -8.16 -25.42 -22.36
C HIS A 74 -9.70 -25.51 -22.23
N HIS A 75 -10.38 -24.54 -21.60
CA HIS A 75 -11.85 -24.56 -21.45
C HIS A 75 -12.60 -23.48 -22.25
N GLY A 76 -12.00 -22.93 -23.30
CA GLY A 76 -12.60 -21.84 -24.09
C GLY A 76 -12.96 -22.20 -25.53
N HIS A 77 -13.73 -23.27 -25.79
CA HIS A 77 -14.40 -23.45 -27.08
C HIS A 77 -15.68 -24.30 -26.95
N GLY A 78 -16.83 -23.67 -27.19
CA GLY A 78 -18.11 -24.35 -27.43
C GLY A 78 -19.30 -23.63 -26.82
N GLY A 79 -20.00 -22.82 -27.63
CA GLY A 79 -21.28 -22.23 -27.22
C GLY A 79 -21.85 -21.30 -28.28
N ASN A 80 -22.68 -21.86 -29.18
CA ASN A 80 -23.42 -21.17 -30.24
C ASN A 80 -24.34 -20.07 -29.69
N GLY A 81 -24.36 -18.94 -30.40
CA GLY A 81 -25.25 -17.81 -30.13
C GLY A 81 -26.67 -18.02 -30.63
N ASN A 82 -27.62 -17.54 -29.83
CA ASN A 82 -28.93 -17.06 -30.28
C ASN A 82 -29.01 -15.55 -29.97
N PRO A 83 -29.54 -14.71 -30.87
CA PRO A 83 -29.73 -13.29 -30.57
C PRO A 83 -30.89 -13.09 -29.57
N PRO A 84 -30.74 -12.22 -28.57
CA PRO A 84 -31.80 -11.91 -27.62
C PRO A 84 -32.89 -11.03 -28.26
N LYS A 85 -34.14 -11.30 -27.87
CA LYS A 85 -35.32 -10.48 -28.21
C LYS A 85 -35.19 -9.07 -27.63
N PRO A 86 -35.69 -8.03 -28.30
CA PRO A 86 -35.77 -6.68 -27.74
C PRO A 86 -36.94 -6.62 -26.76
N GLY A 87 -36.69 -6.27 -25.50
CA GLY A 87 -37.79 -6.00 -24.57
C GLY A 87 -37.46 -5.93 -23.08
N GLU A 88 -36.37 -6.53 -22.59
CA GLU A 88 -36.05 -6.50 -21.17
C GLU A 88 -34.54 -6.45 -20.94
N ALA A 89 -34.10 -5.48 -20.16
CA ALA A 89 -32.75 -5.40 -19.61
C ALA A 89 -32.81 -4.63 -18.26
N PRO A 90 -31.76 -4.68 -17.41
CA PRO A 90 -31.17 -5.87 -16.79
C PRO A 90 -30.78 -5.60 -15.31
N ALA A 91 -30.56 -6.61 -14.45
CA ALA A 91 -29.74 -6.41 -13.23
C ALA A 91 -29.37 -7.72 -12.50
N PHE A 92 -28.25 -8.35 -12.87
CA PHE A 92 -27.38 -9.03 -11.91
C PHE A 92 -25.93 -8.80 -12.35
N ARG A 93 -25.45 -7.59 -12.08
CA ARG A 93 -24.02 -7.32 -11.97
C ARG A 93 -23.66 -7.38 -10.51
N ASN A 94 -22.59 -8.11 -10.19
CA ASN A 94 -21.94 -8.11 -8.89
C ASN A 94 -21.80 -6.67 -8.40
N ALA A 95 -22.60 -6.31 -7.40
CA ALA A 95 -22.43 -5.09 -6.65
C ALA A 95 -21.13 -5.25 -5.85
N ALA A 96 -20.08 -4.56 -6.31
CA ALA A 96 -19.22 -3.90 -5.35
C ALA A 96 -20.16 -3.10 -4.43
N THR A 97 -20.07 -3.35 -3.13
CA THR A 97 -20.85 -2.69 -2.10
C THR A 97 -20.82 -1.19 -2.38
N GLN A 98 -22.00 -0.59 -2.57
CA GLN A 98 -22.06 0.87 -2.62
C GLN A 98 -21.55 1.38 -1.26
N PRO A 99 -20.63 2.37 -1.26
CA PRO A 99 -20.16 2.95 0.00
C PRO A 99 -21.35 3.48 0.77
N VAL A 100 -21.40 3.16 2.06
CA VAL A 100 -22.38 3.70 3.00
C VAL A 100 -22.37 5.23 2.85
N PRO A 101 -23.52 5.90 2.66
CA PRO A 101 -23.56 7.35 2.55
C PRO A 101 -22.94 7.98 3.81
N GLY A 102 -21.77 8.61 3.65
CA GLY A 102 -21.04 9.28 4.74
C GLY A 102 -19.62 8.78 5.00
N VAL A 103 -19.16 7.69 4.38
CA VAL A 103 -17.77 7.21 4.48
C VAL A 103 -17.07 7.40 3.13
N ASN A 104 -16.28 8.47 3.00
CA ASN A 104 -15.53 8.75 1.78
C ASN A 104 -14.41 7.71 1.62
N THR A 105 -14.40 7.04 0.47
CA THR A 105 -13.53 5.91 0.09
C THR A 105 -12.03 6.24 -0.02
N ALA A 106 -11.61 7.47 0.26
CA ALA A 106 -10.23 7.92 0.16
C ALA A 106 -9.42 7.81 1.47
N THR A 107 -10.08 7.62 2.62
CA THR A 107 -9.41 7.67 3.94
C THR A 107 -9.59 6.44 4.81
N CYS A 108 -10.34 5.46 4.31
CA CYS A 108 -10.61 4.23 5.03
C CYS A 108 -9.79 3.07 4.45
N VAL A 109 -9.42 2.13 5.32
CA VAL A 109 -8.73 0.90 4.99
C VAL A 109 -9.72 -0.02 4.27
N ALA A 110 -9.34 -0.44 3.07
CA ALA A 110 -10.11 -1.39 2.28
C ALA A 110 -10.20 -2.77 2.96
N ASP A 111 -11.17 -3.58 2.54
CA ASP A 111 -11.36 -4.93 3.06
C ASP A 111 -10.08 -5.77 3.01
N GLY A 112 -9.84 -6.50 4.09
CA GLY A 112 -8.63 -7.29 4.32
C GLY A 112 -7.44 -6.49 4.83
N GLY A 113 -7.51 -5.15 4.88
CA GLY A 113 -6.49 -4.31 5.49
C GLY A 113 -6.54 -4.32 7.02
N ARG A 114 -5.46 -3.89 7.68
CA ARG A 114 -5.37 -3.86 9.15
C ARG A 114 -6.03 -2.62 9.73
N CYS A 115 -6.67 -2.74 10.89
CA CYS A 115 -7.40 -1.66 11.55
C CYS A 115 -7.32 -1.75 13.08
N CYS A 116 -7.67 -0.63 13.72
CA CYS A 116 -7.74 -0.47 15.17
C CYS A 116 -9.11 -0.05 15.68
N ALA A 117 -9.89 0.61 14.85
CA ALA A 117 -11.27 0.97 15.13
C ALA A 117 -12.16 0.76 13.91
N ASN A 118 -13.46 0.60 14.12
CA ASN A 118 -14.46 0.50 13.06
C ASN A 118 -14.39 1.67 12.08
N SER A 119 -14.09 2.87 12.57
CA SER A 119 -13.89 4.09 11.76
C SER A 119 -12.71 4.01 10.81
N ASP A 120 -11.75 3.12 11.04
CA ASP A 120 -10.62 2.94 10.14
C ASP A 120 -11.04 2.20 8.87
N CYS A 121 -12.15 1.47 8.87
CA CYS A 121 -12.55 0.57 7.79
C CYS A 121 -13.62 1.18 6.88
N CYS A 122 -13.52 0.94 5.57
CA CYS A 122 -14.51 1.46 4.63
C CYS A 122 -15.91 0.84 4.83
N THR A 123 -15.93 -0.37 5.37
CA THR A 123 -17.15 -1.08 5.76
C THR A 123 -17.72 -0.61 7.10
N GLY A 124 -16.98 0.25 7.82
CA GLY A 124 -17.31 0.62 9.19
C GLY A 124 -17.14 -0.52 10.19
N ASN A 125 -16.41 -1.59 9.85
CA ASN A 125 -16.25 -2.76 10.70
C ASN A 125 -14.81 -3.26 10.73
N CYS A 126 -14.21 -3.16 11.92
CA CYS A 126 -12.89 -3.66 12.25
C CYS A 126 -13.01 -4.87 13.18
N PHE A 127 -12.88 -6.06 12.61
CA PHE A 127 -12.99 -7.31 13.37
C PHE A 127 -11.71 -8.14 13.23
N ASN A 128 -11.18 -8.65 14.35
CA ASN A 128 -9.87 -9.30 14.40
C ASN A 128 -8.71 -8.43 13.87
N HIS A 129 -8.78 -7.10 14.09
CA HIS A 129 -7.86 -6.11 13.54
C HIS A 129 -7.78 -6.10 12.01
N VAL A 130 -8.84 -6.55 11.34
CA VAL A 130 -8.95 -6.59 9.88
C VAL A 130 -10.26 -5.93 9.46
N CYS A 131 -10.20 -5.04 8.47
CA CYS A 131 -11.40 -4.48 7.87
C CYS A 131 -12.14 -5.55 7.09
N ALA A 132 -13.42 -5.71 7.39
CA ALA A 132 -14.28 -6.66 6.71
C ALA A 132 -15.71 -6.15 6.70
N GLU A 133 -16.51 -6.61 5.74
CA GLU A 133 -17.95 -6.41 5.79
C GLU A 133 -18.53 -7.07 7.06
N PRO A 134 -19.49 -6.43 7.74
CA PRO A 134 -20.30 -7.09 8.75
C PRO A 134 -20.95 -8.36 8.23
N VAL A 135 -21.21 -9.31 9.11
CA VAL A 135 -21.83 -10.60 8.77
C VAL A 135 -23.23 -10.70 9.36
N THR A 136 -24.14 -11.39 8.68
CA THR A 136 -25.50 -11.67 9.20
C THR A 136 -25.68 -13.12 9.63
N GLU A 137 -24.68 -13.97 9.38
CA GLU A 137 -24.75 -15.41 9.67
C GLU A 137 -23.36 -15.94 10.07
N CYS A 138 -23.32 -16.75 11.12
CA CYS A 138 -22.11 -17.40 11.60
C CYS A 138 -22.25 -18.92 11.54
N ALA A 139 -21.55 -19.54 10.58
CA ALA A 139 -21.51 -21.00 10.40
C ALA A 139 -22.91 -21.67 10.34
N GLY A 140 -23.86 -21.09 9.58
CA GLY A 140 -25.22 -21.62 9.49
C GLY A 140 -26.22 -20.96 10.44
N VAL A 141 -25.76 -20.19 11.43
CA VAL A 141 -26.59 -19.57 12.46
C VAL A 141 -26.88 -18.12 12.08
N ASP A 142 -28.15 -17.81 11.82
CA ASP A 142 -28.63 -16.45 11.62
C ASP A 142 -28.41 -15.60 12.88
N CYS A 143 -27.75 -14.47 12.71
CA CYS A 143 -27.44 -13.54 13.79
C CYS A 143 -28.60 -12.60 14.14
N GLY A 144 -29.70 -12.64 13.38
CA GLY A 144 -30.86 -11.76 13.58
C GLY A 144 -30.59 -10.29 13.23
N GLY A 145 -29.48 -10.04 12.52
CA GLY A 145 -29.00 -8.71 12.18
C GLY A 145 -27.53 -8.71 11.75
N SER A 146 -27.05 -7.53 11.38
CA SER A 146 -25.64 -7.29 11.04
C SER A 146 -24.78 -7.28 12.32
N VAL A 147 -23.73 -8.09 12.36
CA VAL A 147 -22.76 -8.15 13.46
C VAL A 147 -21.33 -7.98 12.95
N ASN A 148 -20.40 -7.62 13.83
CA ASN A 148 -19.01 -7.32 13.46
C ASN A 148 -18.27 -8.54 12.92
N GLY A 149 -18.60 -9.74 13.42
CA GLY A 149 -17.98 -10.96 12.95
C GLY A 149 -18.45 -12.22 13.65
N CYS A 150 -17.69 -13.30 13.47
CA CYS A 150 -18.01 -14.62 14.01
C CYS A 150 -16.91 -15.17 14.92
N ALA A 151 -17.34 -15.89 15.96
CA ALA A 151 -16.53 -16.80 16.75
C ALA A 151 -17.13 -18.21 16.62
N GLY A 152 -16.78 -18.94 15.56
CA GLY A 152 -17.45 -20.20 15.24
C GLY A 152 -18.92 -19.97 14.85
N THR A 153 -19.86 -20.50 15.63
CA THR A 153 -21.31 -20.29 15.48
C THR A 153 -21.82 -19.08 16.26
N LEU A 154 -20.98 -18.42 17.05
CA LEU A 154 -21.38 -17.28 17.86
C LEU A 154 -21.23 -15.98 17.05
N CYS A 155 -22.31 -15.19 17.02
CA CYS A 155 -22.38 -13.89 16.38
C CYS A 155 -21.80 -12.81 17.31
N CYS A 156 -20.75 -12.13 16.87
CA CYS A 156 -20.04 -11.11 17.65
C CYS A 156 -20.50 -9.70 17.23
N GLY A 157 -21.43 -9.12 17.97
CA GLY A 157 -21.85 -7.72 17.80
C GLY A 157 -21.01 -6.74 18.63
N ASP A 158 -21.31 -5.45 18.52
CA ASP A 158 -20.67 -4.41 19.33
C ASP A 158 -20.86 -4.64 20.85
N PRO A 159 -19.82 -4.44 21.68
CA PRO A 159 -18.50 -3.89 21.36
C PRO A 159 -17.43 -4.96 21.08
N ALA A 160 -17.77 -6.16 20.58
CA ALA A 160 -16.77 -7.18 20.30
C ALA A 160 -15.92 -6.79 19.07
N PHE A 161 -14.60 -6.69 19.27
CA PHE A 161 -13.62 -6.31 18.24
C PHE A 161 -12.85 -7.51 17.67
N PHE A 162 -12.89 -8.68 18.32
CA PHE A 162 -12.20 -9.88 17.85
C PHE A 162 -12.83 -11.16 18.40
N SER A 163 -12.43 -12.31 17.86
CA SER A 163 -12.83 -13.63 18.32
C SER A 163 -11.65 -14.51 18.73
N CYS A 164 -11.83 -15.26 19.81
CA CYS A 164 -10.87 -16.24 20.32
C CYS A 164 -11.58 -17.58 20.53
N ASP A 165 -11.25 -18.57 19.70
CA ASP A 165 -11.69 -19.97 19.87
C ASP A 165 -13.18 -20.14 20.20
N GLY A 166 -14.03 -19.42 19.46
CA GLY A 166 -15.48 -19.48 19.66
C GLY A 166 -16.06 -18.50 20.68
N GLN A 167 -15.24 -17.61 21.27
CA GLN A 167 -15.70 -16.50 22.11
C GLN A 167 -15.56 -15.16 21.40
N CYS A 168 -16.51 -14.26 21.62
CA CYS A 168 -16.44 -12.87 21.21
C CYS A 168 -15.76 -12.06 22.31
N CYS A 169 -14.70 -11.35 21.97
CA CYS A 169 -13.94 -10.54 22.90
C CYS A 169 -14.14 -9.05 22.58
N GLY A 170 -14.49 -8.27 23.61
CA GLY A 170 -14.60 -6.82 23.56
C GLY A 170 -13.73 -6.17 24.63
N PRO A 171 -13.67 -4.84 24.69
CA PRO A 171 -12.86 -4.11 25.66
C PRO A 171 -13.27 -4.51 27.08
N PRO A 172 -12.32 -4.64 28.02
CA PRO A 172 -10.89 -4.31 27.89
C PRO A 172 -10.01 -5.49 27.43
N ALA A 173 -10.58 -6.59 26.94
CA ALA A 173 -9.75 -7.66 26.38
C ALA A 173 -9.17 -7.23 25.04
N PHE A 174 -7.89 -7.54 24.79
CA PHE A 174 -7.18 -7.17 23.56
C PHE A 174 -6.53 -8.38 22.87
N MET A 175 -6.51 -9.55 23.52
CA MET A 175 -5.89 -10.76 22.95
C MET A 175 -6.53 -12.08 23.38
N CYS A 176 -6.24 -13.11 22.58
CA CYS A 176 -6.37 -14.51 22.97
C CYS A 176 -5.08 -14.94 23.71
N ASP A 177 -5.21 -15.43 24.93
CA ASP A 177 -4.14 -16.19 25.58
C ASP A 177 -3.82 -17.47 24.76
N PRO A 178 -2.61 -18.06 24.83
CA PRO A 178 -2.35 -19.42 24.32
C PRO A 178 -3.34 -20.50 24.75
N VAL A 179 -4.13 -20.29 25.82
CA VAL A 179 -5.27 -21.14 26.22
C VAL A 179 -6.61 -20.63 25.66
N ASN A 180 -6.58 -19.79 24.62
CA ASN A 180 -7.73 -19.39 23.82
C ASN A 180 -8.83 -18.62 24.58
N LYS A 181 -8.48 -17.95 25.68
CA LYS A 181 -9.41 -17.11 26.44
C LYS A 181 -9.17 -15.64 26.13
N CYS A 182 -10.24 -14.83 26.11
CA CYS A 182 -10.13 -13.38 26.12
C CYS A 182 -9.34 -12.95 27.37
N HIS A 183 -8.18 -12.32 27.19
CA HIS A 183 -7.35 -11.89 28.30
C HIS A 183 -6.81 -10.47 28.07
N ASN A 184 -6.52 -9.78 29.17
CA ASN A 184 -5.92 -8.44 29.17
C ASN A 184 -4.40 -8.53 29.32
N ALA A 185 -3.78 -9.59 28.78
CA ALA A 185 -2.33 -9.73 28.88
C ALA A 185 -1.73 -8.69 27.94
N PRO A 186 -0.70 -7.95 28.39
CA PRO A 186 -0.04 -7.01 27.52
C PRO A 186 0.65 -7.77 26.38
N LEU A 187 0.53 -7.20 25.18
CA LEU A 187 1.11 -7.66 23.93
C LEU A 187 2.64 -7.75 24.05
N VAL A 188 3.21 -8.85 23.58
CA VAL A 188 4.67 -9.02 23.50
C VAL A 188 5.25 -8.19 22.35
N ASP A 189 6.54 -7.87 22.43
CA ASP A 189 7.24 -7.17 21.35
C ASP A 189 7.11 -7.92 20.00
N GLY A 190 6.84 -7.17 18.94
CA GLY A 190 6.55 -7.66 17.60
C GLY A 190 5.06 -7.93 17.32
N ALA A 191 4.18 -7.87 18.33
CA ALA A 191 2.75 -7.98 18.13
C ALA A 191 2.15 -6.69 17.53
N PHE A 192 1.07 -6.81 16.77
CA PHE A 192 0.31 -5.65 16.29
C PHE A 192 -0.42 -4.98 17.45
N CYS A 193 -0.36 -3.66 17.53
CA CYS A 193 -0.97 -2.87 18.59
C CYS A 193 -1.67 -1.64 18.04
N CYS A 194 -2.67 -1.17 18.79
CA CYS A 194 -3.43 0.04 18.50
C CYS A 194 -3.10 1.20 19.45
N GLY A 195 -2.47 0.93 20.60
CA GLY A 195 -1.94 1.94 21.51
C GLY A 195 -0.93 1.38 22.51
N ASP A 196 -0.19 2.28 23.17
CA ASP A 196 0.90 1.95 24.10
C ASP A 196 0.47 1.05 25.26
N ALA A 197 -0.75 1.26 25.77
CA ALA A 197 -1.31 0.50 26.89
C ALA A 197 -1.52 -0.98 26.57
N GLU A 198 -1.55 -1.34 25.29
CA GLU A 198 -1.65 -2.74 24.88
C GLU A 198 -0.30 -3.44 24.98
N CYS A 199 0.82 -2.74 24.88
CA CYS A 199 2.15 -3.33 24.83
C CYS A 199 2.76 -3.57 26.21
N ALA A 200 3.42 -4.70 26.41
CA ALA A 200 4.15 -5.00 27.65
C ALA A 200 5.32 -4.05 27.88
N SER A 201 5.93 -3.59 26.78
CA SER A 201 6.93 -2.53 26.74
C SER A 201 6.35 -1.13 26.97
N GLY A 202 5.02 -0.97 26.96
CA GLY A 202 4.36 0.34 27.05
C GLY A 202 4.61 1.23 25.84
N ASN A 203 5.01 0.66 24.69
CA ASN A 203 5.37 1.40 23.50
C ASN A 203 4.85 0.69 22.24
N CYS A 204 3.89 1.34 21.59
CA CYS A 204 3.26 0.94 20.35
C CYS A 204 3.71 1.89 19.24
N PHE A 205 4.79 1.53 18.54
CA PHE A 205 5.34 2.35 17.45
C PHE A 205 5.13 1.66 16.11
N ASN A 206 4.65 2.39 15.09
CA ASN A 206 4.30 1.81 13.79
C ASN A 206 3.34 0.61 13.91
N ARG A 207 2.34 0.72 14.79
CA ARG A 207 1.35 -0.33 15.09
C ARG A 207 1.96 -1.65 15.52
N THR A 208 3.18 -1.62 16.06
CA THR A 208 3.88 -2.82 16.52
C THR A 208 4.43 -2.55 17.92
N CYS A 209 4.18 -3.47 18.85
CA CYS A 209 4.80 -3.39 20.16
C CYS A 209 6.30 -3.52 20.04
N ALA A 210 7.03 -2.60 20.64
CA ALA A 210 8.48 -2.64 20.62
C ALA A 210 9.02 -2.02 21.90
N ALA A 211 10.11 -2.55 22.43
CA ALA A 211 10.87 -1.85 23.45
C ALA A 211 11.28 -0.45 22.94
N PRO A 212 11.21 0.59 23.79
CA PRO A 212 11.78 1.90 23.48
C PRO A 212 13.25 1.77 23.07
N VAL A 213 13.68 2.60 22.12
CA VAL A 213 15.05 2.62 21.61
C VAL A 213 15.80 3.82 22.16
N THR A 214 17.09 3.69 22.40
CA THR A 214 17.96 4.81 22.84
C THR A 214 18.88 5.29 21.72
N GLN A 215 18.93 4.59 20.59
CA GLN A 215 19.82 4.90 19.49
C GLN A 215 19.14 4.64 18.14
N CYS A 216 19.26 5.59 17.23
CA CYS A 216 18.74 5.49 15.87
C CYS A 216 19.88 5.66 14.85
N GLN A 217 20.19 4.59 14.10
CA GLN A 217 21.30 4.56 13.14
C GLN A 217 22.66 5.06 13.70
N GLY A 218 22.94 4.78 14.96
CA GLY A 218 24.18 5.22 15.62
C GLY A 218 24.05 6.56 16.36
N THR A 219 23.01 7.33 16.11
CA THR A 219 22.72 8.58 16.84
C THR A 219 22.10 8.27 18.19
N ASP A 220 22.75 8.68 19.28
CA ASP A 220 22.20 8.60 20.63
C ASP A 220 21.04 9.59 20.76
N CYS A 221 19.89 9.09 21.24
CA CYS A 221 18.67 9.86 21.41
C CYS A 221 18.63 10.61 22.76
N GLY A 222 19.63 10.44 23.63
CA GLY A 222 19.68 11.08 24.95
C GLY A 222 18.68 10.50 25.95
N GLY A 223 18.05 9.37 25.62
CA GLY A 223 17.02 8.71 26.41
C GLY A 223 16.19 7.71 25.58
N PRO A 224 15.31 6.93 26.22
CA PRO A 224 14.39 6.04 25.51
C PRO A 224 13.37 6.85 24.71
N VAL A 225 13.25 6.53 23.42
CA VAL A 225 12.26 7.08 22.50
C VAL A 225 11.38 5.95 21.94
N ASN A 226 10.22 6.30 21.38
CA ASN A 226 9.23 5.32 20.91
C ASN A 226 9.74 4.53 19.70
N GLY A 227 10.57 5.15 18.86
CA GLY A 227 11.17 4.48 17.71
C GLY A 227 12.09 5.38 16.90
N CYS A 228 12.38 4.94 15.67
CA CYS A 228 13.24 5.66 14.74
C CYS A 228 12.52 5.90 13.40
N ALA A 229 12.74 7.07 12.80
CA ALA A 229 12.36 7.39 11.43
C ALA A 229 13.62 7.78 10.65
N GLU A 230 14.12 6.90 9.77
CA GLU A 230 15.37 7.09 9.00
C GLU A 230 16.60 7.59 9.79
N GLY A 231 16.68 7.28 11.09
CA GLY A 231 17.78 7.71 11.97
C GLY A 231 17.43 8.88 12.90
N ALA A 232 16.30 9.54 12.68
CA ALA A 232 15.71 10.47 13.63
C ALA A 232 15.08 9.72 14.81
N CYS A 233 15.26 10.25 16.02
CA CYS A 233 14.72 9.70 17.26
C CYS A 233 13.28 10.19 17.48
N CYS A 234 12.30 9.30 17.43
CA CYS A 234 10.88 9.63 17.59
C CYS A 234 10.46 9.51 19.06
N ALA A 235 10.58 10.59 19.81
CA ALA A 235 10.10 10.66 21.19
C ALA A 235 8.56 10.79 21.24
N ALA A 236 7.97 10.43 22.38
CA ALA A 236 6.56 10.71 22.64
C ALA A 236 6.24 12.20 22.40
N PRO A 237 5.08 12.55 21.81
CA PRO A 237 3.94 11.68 21.52
C PRO A 237 3.95 10.98 20.14
N ALA A 238 5.11 10.80 19.51
CA ALA A 238 5.17 10.13 18.20
C ALA A 238 4.72 8.66 18.29
N ALA A 239 3.69 8.29 17.53
CA ALA A 239 3.10 6.95 17.51
C ALA A 239 3.51 6.13 16.28
N PHE A 240 3.95 6.80 15.21
CA PHE A 240 4.39 6.14 13.97
C PHE A 240 5.37 7.02 13.20
N SER A 241 5.92 6.51 12.12
CA SER A 241 6.81 7.23 11.21
C SER A 241 6.31 7.17 9.77
N CYS A 242 6.32 8.30 9.08
CA CYS A 242 6.16 8.38 7.63
C CYS A 242 7.55 8.59 7.02
N GLY A 243 8.16 7.48 6.55
CA GLY A 243 9.57 7.47 6.11
C GLY A 243 10.51 8.03 7.17
N GLY A 244 11.09 9.20 6.90
CA GLY A 244 12.00 9.91 7.81
C GLY A 244 11.33 10.80 8.86
N THR A 245 10.01 10.98 8.81
CA THR A 245 9.28 11.89 9.71
C THR A 245 8.62 11.14 10.87
N CYS A 246 8.79 11.63 12.09
CA CYS A 246 8.09 11.13 13.27
C CYS A 246 6.70 11.77 13.37
N CYS A 247 5.64 10.95 13.41
CA CYS A 247 4.26 11.41 13.41
C CYS A 247 3.59 11.17 14.77
N ALA A 248 2.94 12.22 15.27
CA ALA A 248 2.14 12.18 16.48
C ALA A 248 0.69 12.55 16.15
N ALA A 249 -0.21 12.36 17.12
CA ALA A 249 -1.56 12.86 17.04
C ALA A 249 -1.57 14.38 16.74
N PRO A 250 -2.52 14.88 15.92
CA PRO A 250 -3.70 14.15 15.43
C PRO A 250 -3.47 13.36 14.13
N ALA A 251 -2.23 13.24 13.62
CA ALA A 251 -1.99 12.48 12.40
C ALA A 251 -2.41 11.01 12.53
N THR A 252 -3.03 10.46 11.49
CA THR A 252 -3.54 9.07 11.47
C THR A 252 -3.02 8.24 10.31
N PHE A 253 -2.47 8.87 9.27
CA PHE A 253 -1.90 8.18 8.10
C PHE A 253 -0.75 8.96 7.46
N CYS A 254 -0.09 8.33 6.49
CA CYS A 254 1.05 8.88 5.75
C CYS A 254 0.69 9.11 4.28
N CYS A 255 1.10 10.27 3.74
CA CYS A 255 1.25 10.47 2.30
C CYS A 255 2.75 10.67 2.02
N GLY A 256 3.42 9.63 1.53
CA GLY A 256 4.88 9.61 1.48
C GLY A 256 5.51 9.79 2.86
N ASP A 257 6.29 10.85 3.02
CA ASP A 257 6.96 11.23 4.28
C ASP A 257 6.15 12.24 5.12
N GLN A 258 4.95 12.64 4.68
CA GLN A 258 4.09 13.59 5.39
C GLN A 258 3.11 12.89 6.33
N CYS A 259 2.98 13.42 7.54
CA CYS A 259 2.00 12.99 8.53
C CYS A 259 0.68 13.71 8.27
N CYS A 260 -0.39 12.97 7.95
CA CYS A 260 -1.68 13.57 7.62
C CYS A 260 -2.73 13.34 8.70
N GLU A 261 -3.51 14.38 8.97
CA GLU A 261 -4.59 14.37 9.95
C GLU A 261 -5.89 13.79 9.36
N PRO A 262 -6.82 13.30 10.21
CA PRO A 262 -8.18 13.00 9.81
C PRO A 262 -8.80 14.15 9.02
N GLY A 263 -9.60 13.84 8.01
CA GLY A 263 -10.20 14.86 7.13
C GLY A 263 -9.32 15.25 5.95
N HIS A 264 -8.12 14.68 5.80
CA HIS A 264 -7.29 14.84 4.60
C HIS A 264 -7.32 13.58 3.72
N MET A 265 -6.92 13.69 2.45
CA MET A 265 -6.63 12.57 1.55
C MET A 265 -5.23 12.69 0.95
N CYS A 266 -4.63 11.58 0.52
CA CYS A 266 -3.34 11.63 -0.18
C CYS A 266 -3.49 12.04 -1.64
N CYS A 267 -2.75 13.06 -2.02
CA CYS A 267 -2.42 13.36 -3.41
C CYS A 267 -0.92 13.25 -3.58
N GLY A 268 -0.46 12.10 -4.10
CA GLY A 268 0.95 11.71 -4.01
C GLY A 268 1.44 11.75 -2.56
N ASP A 269 2.40 12.64 -2.27
CA ASP A 269 3.00 12.86 -0.94
C ASP A 269 2.36 14.03 -0.16
N ALA A 270 1.38 14.74 -0.73
CA ALA A 270 0.67 15.82 -0.03
C ALA A 270 -0.61 15.34 0.66
N CYS A 271 -0.87 15.93 1.84
CA CYS A 271 -2.16 15.84 2.52
C CYS A 271 -3.10 16.93 1.97
N CYS A 272 -4.18 16.55 1.31
CA CYS A 272 -5.19 17.49 0.81
C CYS A 272 -6.43 17.49 1.71
N ASP A 273 -6.89 18.66 2.14
CA ASP A 273 -8.14 18.83 2.89
C ASP A 273 -9.34 18.28 2.12
N LEU A 274 -10.18 17.45 2.73
CA LEU A 274 -11.47 17.08 2.15
C LEU A 274 -12.42 18.30 2.18
N PRO A 275 -13.25 18.54 1.14
CA PRO A 275 -13.51 17.71 -0.04
C PRO A 275 -12.66 18.06 -1.30
N ALA A 276 -11.38 18.39 -1.15
CA ALA A 276 -10.50 18.64 -2.30
C ALA A 276 -10.40 17.45 -3.26
N VAL A 277 -10.09 17.77 -4.51
CA VAL A 277 -9.79 16.82 -5.58
C VAL A 277 -8.27 16.78 -5.79
N CYS A 278 -7.69 15.59 -5.85
CA CYS A 278 -6.31 15.39 -6.23
C CYS A 278 -6.17 15.46 -7.76
N CYS A 279 -5.41 16.43 -8.26
CA CYS A 279 -5.15 16.57 -9.68
C CYS A 279 -3.76 16.09 -10.04
N GLY A 280 -3.72 15.08 -10.91
CA GLY A 280 -2.48 14.50 -11.39
C GLY A 280 -1.77 13.60 -10.37
N ASN A 281 -0.49 13.36 -10.61
CA ASN A 281 0.35 12.53 -9.73
C ASN A 281 1.34 13.36 -8.88
N THR A 282 1.27 14.69 -8.93
CA THR A 282 2.35 15.59 -8.49
C THR A 282 2.02 16.45 -7.27
N ASN A 283 1.16 15.94 -6.38
CA ASN A 283 0.85 16.56 -5.09
C ASN A 283 -0.04 17.81 -5.16
N THR A 284 -0.79 18.01 -6.26
CA THR A 284 -1.68 19.17 -6.41
C THR A 284 -3.07 18.91 -5.80
N CYS A 285 -3.37 19.62 -4.72
CA CYS A 285 -4.69 19.67 -4.10
C CYS A 285 -5.54 20.79 -4.68
N CYS A 286 -6.69 20.45 -5.27
CA CYS A 286 -7.61 21.42 -5.84
C CYS A 286 -8.90 21.52 -5.03
N GLY A 287 -9.43 22.72 -4.84
CA GLY A 287 -10.74 22.91 -4.18
C GLY A 287 -11.86 22.10 -4.85
N PRO A 288 -12.97 21.81 -4.13
CA PRO A 288 -14.02 20.91 -4.59
C PRO A 288 -14.71 21.35 -5.88
N ASP A 289 -14.78 22.65 -6.14
CA ASP A 289 -15.42 23.20 -7.34
C ASP A 289 -14.46 23.28 -8.54
N ASN A 290 -13.19 22.93 -8.35
CA ASN A 290 -12.17 22.99 -9.40
C ASN A 290 -12.14 21.69 -10.23
N ALA A 291 -11.85 21.83 -11.52
CA ALA A 291 -11.61 20.70 -12.42
C ALA A 291 -10.11 20.46 -12.59
N CYS A 292 -9.72 19.19 -12.70
CA CYS A 292 -8.33 18.82 -12.96
C CYS A 292 -7.98 18.95 -14.45
N CYS A 293 -6.87 19.63 -14.73
CA CYS A 293 -6.26 19.67 -16.05
C CYS A 293 -4.79 19.26 -15.96
N GLY A 294 -4.53 17.95 -16.09
CA GLY A 294 -3.25 17.38 -15.69
C GLY A 294 -3.00 17.63 -14.21
N ASP A 295 -1.91 18.35 -13.92
CA ASP A 295 -1.47 18.70 -12.57
C ASP A 295 -1.97 20.09 -12.11
N VAL A 296 -2.83 20.75 -12.89
CA VAL A 296 -3.31 22.13 -12.63
C VAL A 296 -4.78 22.13 -12.19
N CYS A 297 -5.10 22.99 -11.21
CA CYS A 297 -6.47 23.26 -10.76
C CYS A 297 -7.14 24.33 -11.64
N CYS A 298 -8.12 23.94 -12.44
CA CYS A 298 -8.96 24.88 -13.17
C CYS A 298 -10.13 25.34 -12.31
N GLN A 299 -10.32 26.65 -12.22
CA GLN A 299 -11.47 27.28 -11.56
C GLN A 299 -12.79 26.88 -12.24
N PRO A 300 -13.93 26.96 -11.52
CA PRO A 300 -15.23 26.73 -12.11
C PRO A 300 -15.46 27.58 -13.37
N GLY A 301 -15.92 26.94 -14.45
CA GLY A 301 -16.16 27.58 -15.73
C GLY A 301 -14.95 27.65 -16.67
N GLN A 302 -13.75 27.29 -16.21
CA GLN A 302 -12.58 27.13 -17.09
C GLN A 302 -12.64 25.81 -17.85
N VAL A 303 -12.07 25.79 -19.06
CA VAL A 303 -11.96 24.59 -19.90
C VAL A 303 -10.52 24.07 -19.85
N CYS A 304 -10.37 22.77 -19.65
CA CYS A 304 -9.05 22.13 -19.68
C CYS A 304 -8.59 21.90 -21.13
N CYS A 305 -7.47 22.51 -21.50
CA CYS A 305 -6.80 22.30 -22.78
C CYS A 305 -5.40 21.71 -22.52
N GLY A 306 -5.28 20.38 -22.57
CA GLY A 306 -4.04 19.69 -22.27
C GLY A 306 -3.68 19.77 -20.79
N GLU A 307 -2.71 20.63 -20.45
CA GLU A 307 -2.27 20.92 -19.07
C GLU A 307 -2.58 22.38 -18.67
N THR A 308 -3.32 23.13 -19.50
CA THR A 308 -3.61 24.55 -19.29
C THR A 308 -5.11 24.78 -19.07
N CYS A 309 -5.43 25.62 -18.08
CA CYS A 309 -6.79 26.07 -17.81
C CYS A 309 -7.11 27.33 -18.62
N CYS A 310 -8.10 27.25 -19.50
CA CYS A 310 -8.55 28.35 -20.34
C CYS A 310 -9.76 29.06 -19.75
N GLU A 311 -9.86 30.38 -19.96
CA GLU A 311 -10.96 31.19 -19.42
C GLU A 311 -12.35 30.72 -19.88
N ALA A 312 -13.36 31.04 -19.08
CA ALA A 312 -14.75 30.72 -19.41
C ALA A 312 -15.15 31.39 -20.73
N GLY A 313 -15.70 30.59 -21.65
CA GLY A 313 -16.15 31.07 -22.96
C GLY A 313 -15.18 30.79 -24.12
N THR A 314 -14.11 30.03 -23.90
CA THR A 314 -13.27 29.46 -24.97
C THR A 314 -13.85 28.11 -25.41
N PRO A 315 -14.51 28.01 -26.58
CA PRO A 315 -15.27 26.80 -26.95
C PRO A 315 -14.40 25.64 -27.44
N VAL A 316 -13.13 25.89 -27.81
CA VAL A 316 -12.26 24.92 -28.47
C VAL A 316 -10.83 25.03 -27.95
N CYS A 317 -10.18 23.89 -27.75
CA CYS A 317 -8.76 23.76 -27.44
C CYS A 317 -7.99 23.39 -28.70
N ALA A 318 -6.88 24.06 -29.02
CA ALA A 318 -5.97 23.55 -30.05
C ALA A 318 -5.01 22.47 -29.50
N ASP A 319 -4.47 21.63 -30.37
CA ASP A 319 -3.50 20.60 -29.98
C ASP A 319 -2.31 21.23 -29.25
N GLY A 320 -1.80 20.54 -28.24
CA GLY A 320 -0.72 21.06 -27.38
C GLY A 320 -1.19 22.01 -26.27
N GLY A 321 -2.50 22.13 -26.05
CA GLY A 321 -3.04 22.83 -24.88
C GLY A 321 -3.13 24.34 -25.01
N VAL A 322 -3.26 24.85 -26.23
CA VAL A 322 -3.41 26.28 -26.50
C VAL A 322 -4.89 26.70 -26.34
N CYS A 323 -5.11 27.75 -25.54
CA CYS A 323 -6.42 28.37 -25.34
C CYS A 323 -6.81 29.24 -26.54
N CYS A 324 -7.88 28.87 -27.24
CA CYS A 324 -8.46 29.71 -28.30
C CYS A 324 -9.26 30.86 -27.70
N LYS A 325 -9.36 31.99 -28.40
CA LYS A 325 -10.09 33.17 -27.92
C LYS A 325 -11.60 32.98 -28.10
N PRO A 326 -12.45 33.64 -27.27
CA PRO A 326 -13.88 33.69 -27.52
C PRO A 326 -14.17 34.23 -28.94
N GLY A 327 -14.93 33.49 -29.73
CA GLY A 327 -15.22 33.80 -31.13
C GLY A 327 -14.45 32.96 -32.15
N ASP A 328 -13.45 32.19 -31.70
CA ASP A 328 -12.78 31.22 -32.57
C ASP A 328 -13.73 30.05 -32.90
N THR A 329 -13.74 29.63 -34.18
CA THR A 329 -14.72 28.65 -34.69
C THR A 329 -14.17 27.22 -34.76
N GLY A 330 -12.90 27.00 -34.43
CA GLY A 330 -12.25 25.69 -34.51
C GLY A 330 -10.76 25.74 -34.19
N ASN A 331 -10.10 24.60 -34.31
CA ASN A 331 -8.65 24.42 -34.21
C ASN A 331 -8.09 23.69 -35.45
N CYS A 332 -6.80 23.83 -35.71
CA CYS A 332 -6.07 23.00 -36.68
C CYS A 332 -4.64 22.80 -36.18
N GLY A 333 -4.34 21.58 -35.73
CA GLY A 333 -3.10 21.31 -35.02
C GLY A 333 -2.98 22.24 -33.81
N SER A 334 -1.86 22.95 -33.73
CA SER A 334 -1.51 23.86 -32.62
C SER A 334 -2.08 25.29 -32.74
N GLN A 335 -2.94 25.55 -33.72
CA GLN A 335 -3.47 26.90 -33.98
C GLN A 335 -4.99 26.99 -33.83
N CYS A 336 -5.45 28.15 -33.36
CA CYS A 336 -6.86 28.50 -33.23
C CYS A 336 -7.36 29.24 -34.48
N CYS A 337 -8.57 28.91 -34.91
CA CYS A 337 -9.21 29.50 -36.09
C CYS A 337 -10.03 30.72 -35.72
N GLY A 338 -9.68 31.88 -36.24
CA GLY A 338 -10.40 33.13 -35.97
C GLY A 338 -11.88 33.11 -36.44
N PRO A 339 -12.70 34.06 -35.96
CA PRO A 339 -14.07 34.23 -36.42
C PRO A 339 -14.11 34.48 -37.93
N GLY A 340 -14.85 33.64 -38.66
CA GLY A 340 -15.06 33.77 -40.11
C GLY A 340 -14.10 32.95 -40.98
N THR A 341 -13.14 32.24 -40.39
CA THR A 341 -12.30 31.28 -41.11
C THR A 341 -13.01 29.92 -41.21
N THR A 342 -13.49 29.56 -42.40
CA THR A 342 -14.09 28.24 -42.69
C THR A 342 -13.06 27.12 -42.86
N MET A 343 -11.78 27.46 -42.99
CA MET A 343 -10.68 26.51 -43.10
C MET A 343 -9.46 27.03 -42.35
N CYS A 344 -8.93 26.23 -41.45
CA CYS A 344 -7.58 26.43 -40.93
C CYS A 344 -6.62 25.49 -41.64
N CYS A 345 -5.50 26.05 -42.07
CA CYS A 345 -4.44 25.33 -42.76
C CYS A 345 -3.26 25.16 -41.82
N ASP A 346 -2.91 23.91 -41.50
CA ASP A 346 -1.63 23.62 -40.89
C ASP A 346 -0.51 23.90 -41.91
N THR A 347 0.24 24.97 -41.70
CA THR A 347 1.37 25.34 -42.57
C THR A 347 2.49 24.28 -42.60
N THR A 348 2.50 23.32 -41.67
CA THR A 348 3.57 22.33 -41.55
C THR A 348 3.33 21.01 -42.31
N THR A 349 2.09 20.65 -42.64
CA THR A 349 1.77 19.36 -43.29
C THR A 349 1.24 19.45 -44.73
N GLY A 350 1.11 20.65 -45.28
CA GLY A 350 0.45 20.88 -46.58
C GLY A 350 -1.06 21.09 -46.40
N PRO A 351 -1.85 21.30 -47.48
CA PRO A 351 -3.21 21.85 -47.43
C PRO A 351 -4.27 20.84 -46.93
N ALA A 352 -4.00 20.12 -45.85
CA ALA A 352 -4.99 19.36 -45.11
C ALA A 352 -5.77 20.35 -44.22
N CYS A 353 -6.80 20.98 -44.78
CA CYS A 353 -7.73 21.77 -44.00
C CYS A 353 -8.54 20.82 -43.09
N CYS A 354 -8.57 21.09 -41.79
CA CYS A 354 -9.53 20.42 -40.90
C CYS A 354 -10.95 20.81 -41.34
N ALA A 355 -11.72 19.84 -41.84
CA ALA A 355 -13.12 20.06 -42.17
C ALA A 355 -13.92 20.22 -40.87
N GLY A 356 -14.62 21.35 -40.75
CA GLY A 356 -15.50 21.66 -39.61
C GLY A 356 -16.69 20.74 -39.48
#